data_AF-A0A7Y7DH60-F1
#
_entry.id   AF-A0A7Y7DH60-F1
#
_cell.length_a   1.000
_cell.length_b   1.000
_cell.length_c   1.000
_cell.angle_alpha   90.00
_cell.angle_beta   90.00
_cell.angle_gamma   90.00
#
_symmetry.space_group_name_H-M   'P 1'
#
loop_
_entity.id
_entity.type
_entity.pdbx_description
1 polymer ?
#
loop_
_entity_poly.entity_id
_entity_poly.type
_entity_poly.pdbx_seq_one_letter_code
_entity_poly.pdbx_strand_id
1 'polypeptide(L)' 'MNVLNIFLGWFGGPEVIIIAVVVLLLFGGRKIPELMKGLGGGIKEFKKASKDDETEKIDEKKNS' A
#
# COMPACT_ATOMS: atom_id res chain seq x y z
N MET A 1 -7.93 29.05 -24.87
CA MET A 1 -7.11 28.41 -23.81
C MET A 1 -7.71 28.82 -22.48
N ASN A 2 -8.51 27.93 -21.87
CA ASN A 2 -9.34 28.31 -20.72
C ASN A 2 -8.59 28.01 -19.42
N VAL A 3 -8.32 29.05 -18.63
CA VAL A 3 -7.71 28.94 -17.29
C VAL A 3 -8.48 27.99 -16.37
N LEU A 4 -9.81 27.90 -16.51
CA LEU A 4 -10.66 26.92 -15.82
C LEU A 4 -10.30 25.46 -16.14
N ASN A 5 -9.86 25.16 -17.36
CA ASN A 5 -9.42 23.81 -17.75
C ASN A 5 -8.06 23.46 -17.15
N ILE A 6 -7.21 24.47 -16.90
CA ILE A 6 -5.95 24.29 -16.18
C ILE A 6 -6.24 24.01 -14.71
N PHE A 7 -7.13 24.78 -14.06
CA PHE A 7 -7.48 24.54 -12.65
C PHE A 7 -8.22 23.22 -12.40
N LEU A 8 -9.24 22.88 -13.21
CA LEU A 8 -9.96 21.60 -13.10
C LEU A 8 -9.14 20.40 -13.59
N GLY A 9 -8.28 20.60 -14.59
CA GLY A 9 -7.37 19.57 -15.07
C GLY A 9 -6.23 19.28 -14.10
N TRP A 10 -5.77 20.28 -13.34
CA TRP A 10 -4.66 20.18 -12.37
C TRP A 10 -5.06 19.42 -11.10
N PHE A 11 -6.26 19.67 -10.57
CA PHE A 11 -6.73 19.12 -9.28
C PHE A 11 -7.01 17.60 -9.27
N GLY A 12 -7.00 16.92 -10.42
CA GLY A 12 -7.38 15.49 -10.50
C GLY A 12 -6.24 14.51 -10.78
N GLY A 13 -5.23 14.89 -11.56
CA GLY A 13 -4.26 13.93 -12.10
C GLY A 13 -2.82 14.46 -12.20
N PRO A 14 -2.58 15.67 -12.75
CA PRO A 14 -1.25 16.25 -12.87
C PRO A 14 -0.56 16.48 -11.53
N GLU A 15 -1.31 16.89 -10.50
CA GLU A 15 -0.76 17.16 -9.16
C GLU A 15 -0.26 15.87 -8.48
N VAL A 16 -1.03 14.78 -8.58
CA VAL A 16 -0.61 13.45 -8.09
C VAL A 16 0.63 12.96 -8.85
N ILE A 17 0.69 13.18 -10.16
CA ILE A 17 1.86 12.84 -10.98
C ILE A 17 3.09 13.63 -10.53
N ILE A 18 2.96 14.93 -10.27
CA ILE A 18 4.07 15.76 -9.80
C ILE A 18 4.59 15.28 -8.44
N ILE A 19 3.68 14.99 -7.49
CA ILE A 19 4.06 14.45 -6.18
C ILE A 19 4.77 13.10 -6.35
N ALA A 20 4.23 12.21 -7.19
CA ALA A 20 4.85 10.92 -7.47
C ALA A 20 6.24 11.07 -8.07
N VAL A 21 6.46 12.03 -8.99
CA VAL A 21 7.77 12.33 -9.58
C VAL A 21 8.75 12.85 -8.53
N VAL A 22 8.33 13.78 -7.67
CA VAL A 22 9.18 14.29 -6.58
C VAL A 22 9.59 13.16 -5.64
N VAL A 23 8.65 12.32 -5.22
CA VAL A 23 8.93 11.14 -4.39
C VAL A 23 9.87 10.18 -5.11
N LEU A 24 9.67 9.95 -6.41
CA LEU A 24 10.54 9.08 -7.22
C LEU A 24 11.96 9.64 -7.35
N LEU A 25 12.14 10.96 -7.41
CA LEU A 25 13.45 11.60 -7.45
C LEU A 25 14.17 11.53 -6.10
N LEU A 26 13.44 11.71 -4.98
CA LEU A 26 14.02 11.65 -3.64
C LEU A 26 14.39 10.22 -3.21
N PHE A 27 13.49 9.26 -3.46
CA PHE A 27 13.68 7.87 -3.03
C PHE A 27 14.26 6.99 -4.13
N GLY A 28 14.19 7.38 -5.39
CA GLY A 28 14.54 6.55 -6.54
C GLY A 28 13.45 5.53 -6.88
N GLY A 29 13.29 5.20 -8.17
CA GLY A 29 12.27 4.24 -8.63
C GLY A 29 12.44 2.81 -8.12
N ARG A 30 13.59 2.48 -7.51
CA ARG A 30 13.88 1.13 -6.99
C ARG A 30 13.51 0.96 -5.51
N LYS A 31 13.52 2.03 -4.70
CA LYS A 31 13.25 1.90 -3.25
C LYS A 31 11.78 1.68 -2.94
N ILE A 32 10.87 2.30 -3.70
CA ILE A 32 9.42 2.12 -3.50
C ILE A 32 8.99 0.64 -3.65
N PRO A 33 9.33 -0.08 -4.74
CA PRO A 33 8.96 -1.48 -4.89
C PRO A 33 9.69 -2.41 -3.90
N GLU A 34 10.90 -2.05 -3.48
CA GLU A 34 11.66 -2.80 -2.47
C GLU A 34 11.01 -2.70 -1.08
N LEU A 35 10.60 -1.49 -0.67
CA LEU A 35 9.83 -1.25 0.55
C LEU A 35 8.46 -1.93 0.50
N MET A 36 7.75 -1.85 -0.63
CA MET A 36 6.46 -2.54 -0.81
C MET A 36 6.60 -4.06 -0.71
N LYS A 37 7.67 -4.65 -1.26
CA LYS A 37 7.93 -6.10 -1.15
C LYS A 37 8.21 -6.50 0.30
N GLY A 38 9.04 -5.73 1.01
CA GLY A 38 9.33 -5.98 2.43
C GLY A 38 8.08 -5.86 3.31
N LEU A 39 7.33 -4.76 3.16
CA LEU A 39 6.10 -4.52 3.89
C LEU A 39 5.02 -5.57 3.56
N GLY A 40 4.84 -5.89 2.28
CA GLY A 40 3.88 -6.89 1.81
C GLY A 40 4.19 -8.30 2.30
N GLY A 41 5.48 -8.67 2.38
CA GLY A 41 5.94 -9.91 3.00
C GLY A 41 5.59 -9.97 4.49
N GLY A 42 5.94 -8.92 5.24
CA GLY A 42 5.65 -8.84 6.68
C GLY A 42 4.15 -8.87 6.99
N ILE A 43 3.32 -8.14 6.24
CA ILE A 43 1.85 -8.19 6.39
C ILE A 43 1.31 -9.60 6.09
N LYS A 44 1.86 -10.29 5.08
CA LYS A 44 1.44 -11.65 4.72
C LYS A 44 1.80 -12.67 5.81
N GLU A 45 3.00 -12.59 6.37
CA GLU A 45 3.44 -13.44 7.48
C GLU A 45 2.64 -13.15 8.75
N PHE A 46 2.43 -11.87 9.08
CA PHE A 46 1.60 -11.46 10.21
C PHE A 46 0.18 -12.01 10.09
N LYS A 47 -0.46 -11.87 8.91
CA LYS A 47 -1.79 -12.41 8.65
C LYS A 47 -1.84 -13.93 8.75
N LYS A 48 -0.78 -14.63 8.37
CA LYS A 48 -0.70 -16.09 8.47
C LYS A 48 -0.60 -16.55 9.92
N ALA A 49 0.28 -15.92 10.71
CA ALA A 49 0.44 -16.21 12.13
C ALA A 49 -0.86 -15.94 12.90
N SER A 50 -1.50 -14.78 12.69
CA SER A 50 -2.78 -14.49 13.33
C SER A 50 -3.91 -15.45 12.93
N LYS A 51 -3.86 -16.05 11.74
CA LYS A 51 -4.86 -17.04 11.31
C LYS A 51 -4.63 -18.43 11.92
N ASP A 52 -3.39 -18.88 12.04
CA ASP A 52 -3.09 -20.15 12.72
C ASP A 52 -3.52 -20.06 14.21
N ASP A 53 -3.23 -18.93 14.88
CA ASP A 53 -3.67 -18.68 16.26
C ASP A 53 -5.21 -18.64 16.42
N GLU A 54 -5.94 -18.25 15.38
CA GLU A 54 -7.42 -18.28 15.37
C GLU A 54 -7.96 -19.68 15.09
N THR A 55 -7.27 -20.48 14.29
CA THR A 55 -7.72 -21.82 13.88
C THR A 55 -7.50 -22.83 15.01
N GLU A 56 -6.38 -22.74 15.74
CA GLU A 56 -6.12 -23.61 16.91
C GLU A 56 -7.13 -23.39 18.05
N LYS A 57 -7.68 -22.18 18.20
CA LYS A 57 -8.68 -21.88 19.25
C LYS A 57 -10.08 -22.43 18.95
N ILE A 58 -10.36 -22.83 17.71
CA ILE A 58 -11.69 -23.32 17.30
C ILE A 58 -11.81 -24.83 17.50
N ASP A 59 -10.71 -25.58 17.40
CA ASP A 59 -10.72 -27.04 17.56
C ASP A 59 -10.73 -27.50 19.04
N GLU A 60 -10.28 -26.68 19.99
CA GLU A 60 -10.34 -27.02 21.43
C GLU A 60 -11.77 -26.90 22.01
N LYS A 61 -12.65 -26.08 21.42
CA LYS A 61 -14.02 -25.87 21.91
C LYS A 61 -15.05 -26.87 21.39
N LYS A 62 -14.68 -27.78 20.50
CA LYS A 62 -15.63 -28.74 19.89
C LYS A 62 -15.59 -30.13 20.53
N ASN A 63 -14.73 -30.35 21.52
CA ASN A 63 -14.51 -31.65 22.18
C ASN A 63 -14.66 -31.58 23.71
N SER A 64 -15.38 -30.59 24.24
CA SER A 64 -15.87 -30.53 25.63
C SER A 64 -17.36 -30.23 25.66
#